data_AF-A0A8D8RSI7-F1
#
_entry.id   AF-A0A8D8RSI7-F1
#
_cell.length_a   1.000
_cell.length_b   1.000
_cell.length_c   1.000
_cell.angle_alpha   90.00
_cell.angle_beta   90.00
_cell.angle_gamma   90.00
#
_symmetry.space_group_name_H-M   'P 1'
#
loop_
_entity.id
_entity.type
_entity.pdbx_description
1 polymer ?
#
loop_
_entity_poly.entity_id
_entity_poly.type
_entity_poly.pdbx_seq_one_letter_code
_entity_poly.pdbx_strand_id
1 'polypeptide(L)'
;MLVLSKIEWKKLRNQYLNLQRIKMKKLKTHLQTIKRTQWTHPHLIEQEKKKEEEAAKSKEDGGGDVKDKDGNKASIEFVPGVIVRVHLEEPLVDVKVFKSELRHKPNVKYIDAQEGAQDAFVRCINPEEAKNLAESKVFPQCDILKGEEEVLYWEKIDYDRKVKFSMKTKTCRGRNKLLKKAEKALGKHIRFDSMEV
;
A
#
# COMPACT_ATOMS: atom_id res chain seq x y z
N MET A 1 31.67 -6.52 40.74
CA MET A 1 31.47 -6.99 39.35
C MET A 1 32.02 -8.40 39.25
N LEU A 2 31.20 -9.37 38.85
CA LEU A 2 31.68 -10.73 38.57
C LEU A 2 32.34 -10.74 37.19
N VAL A 3 33.67 -10.89 37.17
CA VAL A 3 34.44 -10.99 35.93
C VAL A 3 34.50 -12.47 35.54
N LEU A 4 33.79 -12.84 34.47
CA LEU A 4 33.78 -14.19 33.92
C LEU A 4 35.06 -14.48 33.14
N SER A 5 35.52 -15.73 33.19
CA SER A 5 36.65 -16.16 32.35
C SER A 5 36.26 -16.15 30.86
N LYS A 6 37.26 -15.98 29.98
CA LYS A 6 37.05 -15.98 28.51
C LYS A 6 36.40 -17.28 28.01
N ILE A 7 36.63 -18.40 28.70
CA ILE A 7 36.07 -19.72 28.38
C ILE A 7 34.58 -19.76 28.74
N GLU A 8 34.21 -19.34 29.95
CA GLU A 8 32.81 -19.29 30.40
C GLU A 8 31.98 -18.32 29.58
N TRP A 9 32.52 -17.14 29.27
CA TRP A 9 31.86 -16.17 28.39
C TRP A 9 31.57 -16.75 27.01
N LYS A 10 32.54 -17.44 26.39
CA LYS A 10 32.33 -18.10 25.10
C LYS A 10 31.26 -19.19 25.17
N LYS A 11 31.25 -20.00 26.24
CA LYS A 11 30.22 -21.04 26.46
C LYS A 11 28.82 -20.41 26.55
N LEU A 12 28.65 -19.38 27.39
CA LEU A 12 27.39 -18.66 27.56
C LEU A 12 26.92 -18.00 26.26
N ARG A 13 27.83 -17.35 25.53
CA ARG A 13 27.52 -16.76 24.22
C ARG A 13 27.02 -17.81 23.23
N ASN A 14 27.67 -18.97 23.16
CA ASN A 14 27.26 -20.04 22.25
C ASN A 14 25.92 -20.65 22.65
N GLN A 15 25.67 -20.87 23.94
CA GLN A 15 24.37 -21.28 24.45
C GLN A 15 23.28 -20.27 24.06
N TYR A 16 23.54 -18.98 24.24
CA TYR A 16 22.61 -17.92 23.86
C TYR A 16 22.34 -17.90 22.34
N LEU A 17 23.38 -17.97 21.50
CA LEU A 17 23.22 -18.04 20.05
C LEU A 17 22.45 -19.27 19.61
N ASN A 18 22.68 -20.42 20.26
CA ASN A 18 21.94 -21.65 19.97
C ASN A 18 20.46 -21.49 20.34
N LEU A 19 20.16 -20.96 21.52
CA LEU A 19 18.79 -20.62 21.93
C LEU A 19 18.12 -19.67 20.95
N GLN A 20 18.82 -18.63 20.48
CA GLN A 20 18.30 -17.73 19.46
C GLN A 20 17.98 -18.46 18.14
N ARG A 21 18.86 -19.34 17.67
CA ARG A 21 18.62 -20.14 16.44
C ARG A 21 17.43 -21.07 16.59
N ILE A 22 17.31 -21.76 17.73
CA ILE A 22 16.19 -22.66 18.03
C ILE A 22 14.87 -21.88 18.03
N LYS A 23 14.81 -20.74 18.73
CA LYS A 23 13.62 -19.87 18.76
C LYS A 23 13.26 -19.36 17.36
N MET A 24 14.25 -18.92 16.58
CA MET A 24 14.01 -18.47 15.20
C MET A 24 13.58 -19.61 14.27
N LYS A 25 14.07 -20.84 14.47
CA LYS A 25 13.62 -22.02 13.72
C LYS A 25 12.14 -22.30 14.01
N LYS A 26 11.74 -22.31 15.29
CA LYS A 26 10.33 -22.46 15.70
C LYS A 26 9.41 -21.38 15.11
N LEU A 27 9.87 -20.12 15.10
CA LEU A 27 9.11 -19.03 14.49
C LEU A 27 8.94 -19.24 12.97
N LYS A 28 10.01 -19.63 12.27
CA LYS A 28 9.94 -19.90 10.83
C LYS A 28 8.98 -21.04 10.50
N THR A 29 9.02 -22.14 11.27
CA THR A 29 8.10 -23.27 11.07
C THR A 29 6.66 -22.83 11.29
N HIS A 30 6.37 -22.09 12.36
CA HIS A 30 5.03 -21.58 12.63
C HIS A 30 4.50 -20.68 11.50
N LEU A 31 5.31 -19.71 11.04
CA LEU A 31 4.96 -18.85 9.91
C LEU A 31 4.79 -19.62 8.60
N GLN A 32 5.50 -20.72 8.41
CA GLN A 32 5.36 -21.59 7.24
C GLN A 32 4.08 -22.42 7.31
N THR A 33 3.70 -22.91 8.49
CA THR A 33 2.44 -23.61 8.71
C THR A 33 1.24 -22.70 8.45
N ILE A 34 1.23 -21.47 8.99
CA ILE A 34 0.17 -20.49 8.71
C ILE A 34 0.00 -20.28 7.21
N LYS A 35 1.10 -20.15 6.47
CA LYS A 35 1.04 -20.03 5.01
C LYS A 35 0.41 -21.25 4.36
N ARG A 36 0.77 -22.46 4.80
CA ARG A 36 0.21 -23.70 4.25
C ARG A 36 -1.28 -23.83 4.52
N THR A 37 -1.76 -23.48 5.71
CA THR A 37 -3.19 -23.57 6.05
C THR A 37 -4.03 -22.53 5.30
N GLN A 38 -3.47 -21.36 4.99
CA GLN A 38 -4.08 -20.42 4.05
C GLN A 38 -4.19 -21.04 2.65
N TRP A 39 -3.16 -21.75 2.18
CA TRP A 39 -3.15 -22.40 0.85
C TRP A 39 -4.16 -23.54 0.69
N THR A 40 -4.49 -24.25 1.76
CA THR A 40 -5.50 -25.32 1.74
C THR A 40 -6.94 -24.79 1.73
N HIS A 41 -7.15 -23.50 2.01
CA HIS A 41 -8.46 -22.83 1.91
C HIS A 41 -8.36 -21.61 0.98
N PRO A 42 -8.43 -21.81 -0.35
CA PRO A 42 -8.27 -20.75 -1.35
C PRO A 42 -9.14 -19.51 -1.11
N HIS A 43 -10.34 -19.68 -0.55
CA HIS A 43 -11.27 -18.59 -0.22
C HIS A 43 -10.71 -17.59 0.81
N LEU A 44 -9.90 -18.04 1.77
CA LEU A 44 -9.23 -17.15 2.74
C LEU A 44 -8.07 -16.38 2.08
N ILE A 45 -7.40 -16.97 1.08
CA ILE A 45 -6.38 -16.27 0.30
C ILE A 45 -7.02 -15.18 -0.56
N GLU A 46 -8.17 -15.44 -1.18
CA GLU A 46 -8.90 -14.44 -1.97
C GLU A 46 -9.26 -13.21 -1.13
N GLN A 47 -9.74 -13.43 0.11
CA GLN A 47 -10.06 -12.35 1.05
C GLN A 47 -8.81 -11.64 1.56
N GLU A 48 -7.71 -12.36 1.80
CA GLU A 48 -6.44 -11.75 2.20
C GLU A 48 -5.79 -10.98 1.06
N LYS A 49 -5.87 -11.47 -0.18
CA LYS A 49 -5.44 -10.74 -1.38
C LYS A 49 -6.26 -9.49 -1.57
N LYS A 50 -7.60 -9.54 -1.46
CA LYS A 50 -8.45 -8.34 -1.50
C LYS A 50 -8.10 -7.34 -0.40
N LYS A 51 -7.91 -7.79 0.86
CA LYS A 51 -7.48 -6.92 1.97
C LYS A 51 -6.06 -6.39 1.80
N GLU A 52 -5.13 -7.17 1.24
CA GLU A 52 -3.77 -6.74 0.94
C GLU A 52 -3.73 -5.79 -0.26
N GLU A 53 -4.57 -5.99 -1.28
CA GLU A 53 -4.74 -5.11 -2.44
C GLU A 53 -5.46 -3.81 -2.06
N GLU A 54 -6.35 -3.82 -1.08
CA GLU A 54 -6.99 -2.63 -0.50
C GLU A 54 -6.03 -1.85 0.42
N ALA A 55 -5.26 -2.55 1.25
CA ALA A 55 -4.24 -1.95 2.12
C ALA A 55 -2.96 -1.55 1.36
N ALA A 56 -2.68 -2.22 0.24
CA ALA A 56 -1.69 -1.81 -0.73
C ALA A 56 -2.26 -0.65 -1.55
N LYS A 57 -3.49 -0.65 -2.09
CA LYS A 57 -4.08 0.53 -2.75
C LYS A 57 -4.13 1.78 -1.86
N SER A 58 -4.28 1.65 -0.55
CA SER A 58 -4.20 2.79 0.37
C SER A 58 -2.76 3.27 0.65
N LYS A 59 -1.73 2.49 0.26
CA LYS A 59 -0.29 2.85 0.34
C LYS A 59 0.44 2.91 -1.02
N GLU A 60 -0.20 2.44 -2.07
CA GLU A 60 0.20 2.27 -3.47
C GLU A 60 -0.93 2.84 -4.35
N ASP A 61 -1.43 4.03 -4.04
CA ASP A 61 -1.93 4.88 -5.12
C ASP A 61 -0.71 5.39 -5.90
N GLY A 62 -0.22 4.48 -6.74
CA GLY A 62 1.09 4.50 -7.33
C GLY A 62 1.31 3.30 -8.25
N GLY A 63 0.38 3.06 -9.17
CA GLY A 63 0.62 2.37 -10.45
C GLY A 63 0.48 0.85 -10.44
N GLY A 64 -0.47 0.37 -11.25
CA GLY A 64 -0.25 -0.86 -12.00
C GLY A 64 0.78 -0.55 -13.07
N ASP A 65 1.90 -1.27 -13.06
CA ASP A 65 2.93 -1.19 -14.08
C ASP A 65 3.28 -2.60 -14.54
N VAL A 66 3.19 -2.79 -15.84
CA VAL A 66 3.73 -3.93 -16.58
C VAL A 66 5.21 -4.05 -16.22
N LYS A 67 5.67 -5.27 -15.94
CA LYS A 67 7.09 -5.53 -15.69
C LYS A 67 7.89 -5.31 -16.97
N ASP A 68 8.34 -4.08 -17.21
CA ASP A 68 9.44 -3.82 -18.12
C ASP A 68 10.72 -3.54 -17.34
N LYS A 69 11.64 -4.48 -17.49
CA LYS A 69 13.05 -4.32 -17.12
C LYS A 69 13.67 -3.41 -18.16
N ASP A 70 13.83 -2.12 -17.86
CA ASP A 70 15.07 -1.38 -18.09
C ASP A 70 14.89 0.14 -17.86
N GLY A 71 15.75 0.70 -17.01
CA GLY A 71 16.49 1.94 -17.28
C GLY A 71 15.79 3.31 -17.36
N ASN A 72 14.50 3.44 -17.69
CA ASN A 72 13.87 4.75 -17.85
C ASN A 72 12.48 4.77 -17.19
N LYS A 73 12.40 5.31 -15.97
CA LYS A 73 11.15 5.43 -15.23
C LYS A 73 10.23 6.38 -16.01
N ALA A 74 9.17 5.83 -16.64
CA ALA A 74 8.26 6.56 -17.50
C ALA A 74 7.83 7.92 -16.89
N SER A 75 8.31 9.01 -17.48
CA SER A 75 7.73 10.34 -17.28
C SER A 75 6.27 10.29 -17.72
N ILE A 76 5.36 10.87 -16.94
CA ILE A 76 3.97 10.95 -17.41
C ILE A 76 3.93 12.09 -18.41
N GLU A 77 3.39 11.82 -19.59
CA GLU A 77 3.18 12.84 -20.62
C GLU A 77 2.06 13.79 -20.20
N PHE A 78 2.28 15.09 -20.38
CA PHE A 78 1.28 16.11 -20.15
C PHE A 78 0.23 16.03 -21.27
N VAL A 79 -1.01 15.73 -20.89
CA VAL A 79 -2.16 15.76 -21.79
C VAL A 79 -3.17 16.74 -21.20
N PRO A 80 -3.55 17.81 -21.94
CA PRO A 80 -4.45 18.83 -21.42
C PRO A 80 -5.90 18.33 -21.33
N GLY A 81 -6.63 18.87 -20.37
CA GLY A 81 -8.07 18.62 -20.17
C GLY A 81 -8.42 17.22 -19.68
N VAL A 82 -7.48 16.50 -19.06
CA VAL A 82 -7.71 15.13 -18.54
C VAL A 82 -7.96 15.07 -17.04
N ILE A 83 -7.86 16.21 -16.35
CA ILE A 83 -7.95 16.30 -14.89
C ILE A 83 -9.26 16.98 -14.51
N VAL A 84 -10.07 16.25 -13.74
CA VAL A 84 -11.36 16.71 -13.21
C VAL A 84 -11.20 16.98 -11.72
N ARG A 85 -11.47 18.21 -11.30
CA ARG A 85 -11.67 18.58 -9.90
C ARG A 85 -13.12 18.30 -9.52
N VAL A 86 -13.31 17.50 -8.49
CA VAL A 86 -14.59 17.18 -7.87
C VAL A 86 -14.67 17.94 -6.56
N HIS A 87 -15.61 18.87 -6.45
CA HIS A 87 -15.89 19.60 -5.22
C HIS A 87 -17.06 18.92 -4.49
N LEU A 88 -16.83 18.57 -3.23
CA LEU A 88 -17.78 17.91 -2.36
C LEU A 88 -18.41 18.94 -1.40
N GLU A 89 -19.70 18.79 -1.11
CA GLU A 89 -20.38 19.65 -0.12
C GLU A 89 -19.94 19.30 1.31
N GLU A 90 -19.75 18.01 1.57
CA GLU A 90 -19.21 17.49 2.82
C GLU A 90 -17.75 17.04 2.64
N PRO A 91 -16.87 17.27 3.63
CA PRO A 91 -15.48 16.83 3.56
C PRO A 91 -15.40 15.31 3.46
N LEU A 92 -14.42 14.81 2.72
CA LEU A 92 -14.30 13.39 2.44
C LEU A 92 -13.94 12.59 3.71
N VAL A 93 -14.92 11.87 4.27
CA VAL A 93 -14.73 11.03 5.47
C VAL A 93 -14.16 9.66 5.09
N ASP A 94 -14.72 8.97 4.09
CA ASP A 94 -14.23 7.66 3.65
C ASP A 94 -13.66 7.70 2.22
N VAL A 95 -12.35 7.91 2.15
CA VAL A 95 -11.58 7.92 0.91
C VAL A 95 -11.68 6.59 0.16
N LYS A 96 -11.90 5.46 0.85
CA LYS A 96 -11.91 4.14 0.22
C LYS A 96 -13.19 3.91 -0.55
N VAL A 97 -14.33 4.30 0.01
CA VAL A 97 -15.64 4.20 -0.64
C VAL A 97 -15.65 5.13 -1.86
N PHE A 98 -15.21 6.37 -1.70
CA PHE A 98 -15.10 7.30 -2.83
C PHE A 98 -14.20 6.78 -3.96
N LYS A 99 -13.02 6.24 -3.62
CA LYS A 99 -12.13 5.64 -4.62
C LYS A 99 -12.73 4.39 -5.25
N SER A 100 -13.49 3.58 -4.52
CA SER A 100 -14.09 2.37 -5.08
C SER A 100 -15.17 2.72 -6.09
N GLU A 101 -16.06 3.67 -5.79
CA GLU A 101 -17.10 4.15 -6.70
C GLU A 101 -16.52 4.65 -8.03
N LEU A 102 -15.48 5.49 -7.97
CA LEU A 102 -14.81 6.02 -9.16
C LEU A 102 -14.02 4.96 -9.94
N ARG A 103 -13.47 3.94 -9.26
CA ARG A 103 -12.74 2.84 -9.91
C ARG A 103 -13.63 1.91 -10.73
N HIS A 104 -14.94 1.87 -10.47
CA HIS A 104 -15.87 1.09 -11.30
C HIS A 104 -16.03 1.70 -12.71
N LYS A 105 -15.63 2.96 -12.91
CA LYS A 105 -15.62 3.59 -14.23
C LYS A 105 -14.33 3.21 -14.97
N PRO A 106 -14.43 2.63 -16.19
CA PRO A 106 -13.26 2.11 -16.91
C PRO A 106 -12.26 3.20 -17.32
N ASN A 107 -12.70 4.46 -17.34
CA ASN A 107 -11.96 5.56 -17.95
C ASN A 107 -11.14 6.39 -16.93
N VAL A 108 -11.08 5.96 -15.67
CA VAL A 108 -10.36 6.65 -14.59
C VAL A 108 -8.99 5.99 -14.37
N LYS A 109 -7.91 6.76 -14.54
CA LYS A 109 -6.53 6.30 -14.41
C LYS A 109 -5.95 6.54 -13.01
N TYR A 110 -6.30 7.64 -12.37
CA TYR A 110 -5.81 7.99 -11.04
C TYR A 110 -6.82 8.85 -10.27
N ILE A 111 -6.87 8.69 -8.94
CA ILE A 111 -7.79 9.42 -8.07
C ILE A 111 -6.97 9.98 -6.90
N ASP A 112 -6.66 11.26 -6.94
CA ASP A 112 -6.06 11.99 -5.84
C ASP A 112 -7.17 12.49 -4.91
N ALA A 113 -7.30 11.83 -3.76
CA ALA A 113 -8.29 12.18 -2.76
C ALA A 113 -7.67 12.01 -1.38
N GLN A 114 -7.84 13.02 -0.54
CA GLN A 114 -7.28 13.11 0.81
C GLN A 114 -8.42 13.13 1.82
N GLU A 115 -8.24 12.44 2.95
CA GLU A 115 -9.21 12.42 4.03
C GLU A 115 -9.36 13.83 4.63
N GLY A 116 -10.60 14.28 4.80
CA GLY A 116 -10.93 15.64 5.24
C GLY A 116 -10.80 16.73 4.19
N ALA A 117 -10.36 16.42 2.96
CA ALA A 117 -10.36 17.37 1.87
C ALA A 117 -11.77 17.52 1.27
N GLN A 118 -12.08 18.75 0.85
CA GLN A 118 -13.34 19.07 0.17
C GLN A 118 -13.23 18.90 -1.35
N ASP A 119 -12.01 19.04 -1.87
CA ASP A 119 -11.68 18.82 -3.28
C ASP A 119 -10.96 17.49 -3.48
N ALA A 120 -11.38 16.75 -4.51
CA ALA A 120 -10.69 15.58 -5.02
C ALA A 120 -10.35 15.77 -6.50
N PHE A 121 -9.24 15.20 -6.95
CA PHE A 121 -8.80 15.30 -8.35
C PHE A 121 -8.79 13.93 -9.01
N VAL A 122 -9.45 13.81 -10.15
CA VAL A 122 -9.59 12.56 -10.90
C VAL A 122 -8.90 12.74 -12.25
N ARG A 123 -7.95 11.87 -12.57
CA ARG A 123 -7.28 11.84 -13.86
C ARG A 123 -7.90 10.76 -14.75
N CYS A 124 -8.46 11.20 -15.86
CA CYS A 124 -9.04 10.34 -16.90
C CYS A 124 -7.98 9.89 -17.91
N ILE A 125 -8.32 8.89 -18.72
CA ILE A 125 -7.44 8.41 -19.80
C ILE A 125 -7.42 9.42 -20.95
N ASN A 126 -8.60 9.91 -21.35
CA ASN A 126 -8.81 10.82 -22.46
C ASN A 126 -9.53 12.09 -22.00
N PRO A 127 -9.38 13.23 -22.71
CA PRO A 127 -10.08 14.47 -22.38
C PRO A 127 -11.60 14.37 -22.62
N GLU A 128 -12.03 13.54 -23.59
CA GLU A 128 -13.46 13.26 -23.82
C GLU A 128 -14.09 12.59 -22.60
N GLU A 129 -13.35 11.69 -21.96
CA GLU A 129 -13.83 10.98 -20.77
C GLU A 129 -13.87 11.89 -19.53
N ALA A 130 -12.97 12.86 -19.45
CA ALA A 130 -13.04 13.90 -18.43
C ALA A 130 -14.30 14.75 -18.59
N LYS A 131 -14.70 15.08 -19.83
CA LYS A 131 -15.97 15.77 -20.13
C LYS A 131 -17.17 14.92 -19.76
N ASN A 132 -17.20 13.65 -20.19
CA ASN A 132 -18.28 12.72 -19.83
C ASN A 132 -18.43 12.59 -18.31
N LEU A 133 -17.32 12.54 -17.57
CA LEU A 133 -17.34 12.46 -16.12
C LEU A 133 -17.91 13.74 -15.50
N ALA A 134 -17.54 14.92 -15.99
CA ALA A 134 -18.08 16.20 -15.53
C ALA A 134 -19.58 16.34 -15.84
N GLU A 135 -20.01 15.93 -17.05
CA GLU A 135 -21.39 16.00 -17.50
C GLU A 135 -22.31 14.97 -16.85
N SER A 136 -21.76 13.83 -16.42
CA SER A 136 -22.53 12.75 -15.78
C SER A 136 -23.22 13.16 -14.47
N LYS A 137 -22.92 14.35 -13.92
CA LYS A 137 -23.47 14.90 -12.66
C LYS A 137 -23.46 13.90 -11.49
N VAL A 138 -22.51 12.96 -11.52
CA VAL A 138 -22.35 11.96 -10.45
C VAL A 138 -21.95 12.63 -9.14
N PHE A 139 -21.29 13.78 -9.23
CA PHE A 139 -20.99 14.64 -8.09
C PHE A 139 -21.63 16.02 -8.29
N PRO A 140 -21.93 16.75 -7.20
CA PRO A 140 -22.63 18.02 -7.27
C PRO A 140 -21.89 19.08 -8.09
N GLN A 141 -20.56 19.10 -8.00
CA GLN A 141 -19.70 20.10 -8.63
C GLN A 141 -18.44 19.45 -9.21
N CYS A 142 -18.34 19.44 -10.54
CA CYS A 142 -17.21 18.89 -11.28
C CYS A 142 -16.67 19.94 -12.27
N ASP A 143 -15.41 20.30 -12.13
CA ASP A 143 -14.72 21.24 -13.02
C ASP A 143 -13.55 20.56 -13.71
N ILE A 144 -13.41 20.72 -15.02
CA ILE A 144 -12.20 20.30 -15.73
C ILE A 144 -11.14 21.37 -15.54
N LEU A 145 -9.98 21.02 -14.99
CA LEU A 145 -8.85 21.93 -14.87
C LEU A 145 -8.35 22.32 -16.27
N LYS A 146 -8.07 23.61 -16.47
CA LYS A 146 -7.58 24.16 -17.74
C LYS A 146 -6.55 25.26 -17.46
N GLY A 147 -5.62 25.45 -18.39
CA GLY A 147 -4.66 26.55 -18.34
C GLY A 147 -3.65 26.40 -17.21
N GLU A 148 -3.43 27.48 -16.46
CA GLU A 148 -2.39 27.55 -15.42
C GLU A 148 -2.64 26.58 -14.26
N GLU A 149 -3.89 26.42 -13.82
CA GLU A 149 -4.25 25.51 -12.72
C GLU A 149 -3.91 24.05 -13.05
N GLU A 150 -4.12 23.65 -14.31
CA GLU A 150 -3.78 22.31 -14.77
C GLU A 150 -2.26 22.10 -14.78
N VAL A 151 -1.49 23.06 -15.29
CA VAL A 151 -0.02 22.99 -15.31
C VAL A 151 0.54 22.86 -13.90
N LEU A 152 0.08 23.69 -12.96
CA LEU A 152 0.50 23.64 -11.56
C LEU A 152 0.19 22.27 -10.93
N TYR A 153 -0.96 21.69 -11.24
CA TYR A 153 -1.33 20.37 -10.72
C TYR A 153 -0.45 19.25 -11.33
N TRP A 154 -0.09 19.34 -12.61
CA TRP A 154 0.88 18.43 -13.22
C TRP A 154 2.28 18.55 -12.60
N GLU A 155 2.74 19.76 -12.29
CA GLU A 155 3.99 19.98 -11.56
C GLU A 155 3.95 19.34 -10.17
N LYS A 156 2.82 19.45 -9.46
CA LYS A 156 2.58 18.75 -8.19
C LYS A 156 2.71 17.24 -8.37
N ILE A 157 2.11 16.64 -9.40
CA ILE A 157 2.22 15.19 -9.67
C ILE A 157 3.69 14.78 -9.83
N ASP A 158 4.46 15.54 -10.60
CA ASP A 158 5.87 15.23 -10.83
C ASP A 158 6.72 15.39 -9.57
N TYR A 159 6.46 16.43 -8.77
CA TYR A 159 7.09 16.61 -7.47
C TYR A 159 6.77 15.44 -6.53
N ASP A 160 5.50 15.08 -6.39
CA ASP A 160 5.06 13.97 -5.54
C ASP A 160 5.70 12.64 -5.96
N ARG A 161 5.85 12.41 -7.27
CA ARG A 161 6.58 11.23 -7.80
C ARG A 161 8.05 11.29 -7.44
N LYS A 162 8.73 12.42 -7.66
CA LYS A 162 10.15 12.59 -7.32
C LYS A 162 10.39 12.34 -5.83
N VAL A 163 9.52 12.84 -4.95
CA VAL A 163 9.58 12.59 -3.51
C VAL A 163 9.33 11.10 -3.20
N LYS A 164 8.25 10.50 -3.70
CA LYS A 164 7.96 9.07 -3.49
C LYS A 164 9.10 8.15 -3.94
N PHE A 165 9.73 8.45 -5.08
CA PHE A 165 10.85 7.68 -5.60
C PHE A 165 12.19 8.01 -4.93
N SER A 166 12.38 9.20 -4.37
CA SER A 166 13.61 9.55 -3.63
C SER A 166 13.63 8.93 -2.23
N MET A 167 12.46 8.69 -1.64
CA MET A 167 12.32 7.97 -0.37
C MET A 167 12.83 6.53 -0.51
N LYS A 168 14.06 6.30 -0.06
CA LYS A 168 14.65 4.95 0.02
C LYS A 168 13.80 4.10 0.98
N THR A 169 12.96 3.22 0.45
CA THR A 169 12.27 2.22 1.27
C THR A 169 13.34 1.35 1.95
N LYS A 170 13.38 1.38 3.29
CA LYS A 170 14.32 0.54 4.05
C LYS A 170 13.98 -0.93 3.77
N THR A 171 14.73 -1.58 2.89
CA THR A 171 14.50 -3.00 2.57
C THR A 171 14.68 -3.83 3.83
N CYS A 172 13.60 -4.36 4.39
CA CYS A 172 13.68 -5.23 5.55
C CYS A 172 14.14 -6.63 5.13
N ARG A 173 15.31 -7.05 5.64
CA ARG A 173 15.91 -8.37 5.36
C ARG A 173 16.17 -9.14 6.65
N GLY A 174 16.41 -10.45 6.52
CA GLY A 174 16.80 -11.32 7.64
C GLY A 174 15.79 -11.33 8.80
N ARG A 175 16.30 -11.12 10.03
CA ARG A 175 15.51 -11.18 11.27
C ARG A 175 14.35 -10.18 11.29
N ASN A 176 14.58 -8.93 10.87
CA ASN A 176 13.56 -7.89 10.91
C ASN A 176 12.38 -8.20 10.00
N LYS A 177 12.62 -8.87 8.86
CA LYS A 177 11.55 -9.36 7.98
C LYS A 177 10.70 -10.45 8.64
N LEU A 178 11.33 -11.34 9.43
CA LEU A 178 10.61 -12.39 10.15
C LEU A 178 9.76 -11.81 11.29
N LEU A 179 10.29 -10.84 12.03
CA LEU A 179 9.55 -10.18 13.11
C LEU A 179 8.33 -9.43 12.57
N LYS A 180 8.49 -8.62 11.52
CA LYS A 180 7.35 -7.94 10.87
C LYS A 180 6.27 -8.91 10.36
N LYS A 181 6.68 -10.08 9.85
CA LYS A 181 5.73 -11.12 9.43
C LYS A 181 4.99 -11.72 10.62
N ALA A 182 5.66 -11.93 11.74
CA ALA A 182 5.06 -12.42 12.97
C ALA A 182 4.08 -11.40 13.56
N GLU A 183 4.46 -10.12 13.62
CA GLU A 183 3.57 -9.02 14.02
C GLU A 183 2.31 -8.96 13.16
N LYS A 184 2.47 -9.03 11.82
CA LYS A 184 1.33 -9.07 10.90
C LYS A 184 0.45 -10.31 11.11
N ALA A 185 1.04 -11.45 11.45
CA ALA A 185 0.29 -12.68 11.73
C ALA A 185 -0.43 -12.62 13.09
N LEU A 186 0.18 -12.01 14.12
CA LEU A 186 -0.43 -11.81 15.44
C LEU A 186 -1.54 -10.75 15.43
N GLY A 187 -1.38 -9.71 14.62
CA GLY A 187 -2.40 -8.69 14.40
C GLY A 187 -3.62 -9.20 13.62
N LYS A 188 -3.55 -10.39 13.03
CA LYS A 188 -4.70 -11.12 12.51
C LYS A 188 -5.30 -11.91 13.67
N HIS A 189 -6.40 -11.41 14.23
CA HIS A 189 -7.33 -12.08 15.15
C HIS A 189 -6.79 -13.35 15.83
N ILE A 190 -6.34 -13.23 17.09
CA ILE A 190 -6.03 -14.40 17.91
C ILE A 190 -7.35 -15.17 18.10
N ARG A 191 -7.51 -16.33 17.44
CA ARG A 191 -8.50 -17.31 17.89
C ARG A 191 -7.91 -17.99 19.11
N PHE A 192 -8.50 -17.73 20.27
CA PHE A 192 -8.28 -18.52 21.46
C PHE A 192 -9.08 -19.82 21.33
N ASP A 193 -8.66 -20.71 20.43
CA ASP A 193 -9.15 -22.08 20.47
C ASP A 193 -8.24 -22.89 21.40
N SER A 194 -8.82 -23.27 22.54
CA SER A 194 -8.52 -24.47 23.34
C SER A 194 -7.13 -24.55 23.99
N MET A 195 -7.02 -23.99 25.19
CA MET A 195 -6.33 -24.67 26.29
C MET A 195 -7.32 -24.81 27.46
N GLU A 196 -8.22 -25.77 27.34
CA GLU A 196 -8.68 -26.54 28.51
C GLU A 196 -7.87 -27.84 28.49
N VAL A 197 -7.00 -28.02 29.48
CA VAL A 197 -7.12 -29.01 30.58
C VAL A 197 -6.20 -28.54 31.71
#